data_AF-A0A4Q1JKD7-F1
#
_entry.id   AF-A0A4Q1JKD7-F1
#
_cell.length_a   1.000
_cell.length_b   1.000
_cell.length_c   1.000
_cell.angle_alpha   90.00
_cell.angle_beta   90.00
_cell.angle_gamma   90.00
#
_symmetry.space_group_name_H-M   'P 1'
#
loop_
_entity.id
_entity.type
_entity.pdbx_description
1 polymer ?
#
loop_
_entity_poly.entity_id
_entity_poly.type
_entity_poly.pdbx_seq_one_letter_code
_entity_poly.pdbx_strand_id
1 'polypeptide(L)'
;METLLTLSKFLLLGLLIAFPFPLLKALRLRVGNKAYLLSYILLSLLFLGILMFLIAWWADQSQMILLSHYGFDHDAMSDVERFRHVAQENMERVKSLQRRSLGIGWPLKAMFGFVIFIPYLFIVYFVSLLINRIKNKE
;
A
#
# COMPACT_ATOMS: atom_id res chain seq x y z
N MET A 1 19.80 -5.39 -0.70
CA MET A 1 18.63 -4.87 -1.47
C MET A 1 17.29 -5.33 -0.87
N GLU A 2 17.11 -6.62 -0.56
CA GLU A 2 15.83 -7.14 -0.02
C GLU A 2 15.36 -6.48 1.29
N THR A 3 16.26 -6.22 2.22
CA THR A 3 15.96 -5.57 3.51
C THR A 3 15.42 -4.15 3.31
N LEU A 4 16.04 -3.37 2.42
CA LEU A 4 15.60 -2.00 2.08
C LEU A 4 14.20 -2.01 1.45
N LEU A 5 13.96 -2.91 0.50
CA LEU A 5 12.65 -3.03 -0.14
C LEU A 5 11.57 -3.47 0.87
N THR A 6 11.92 -4.38 1.78
CA THR A 6 11.02 -4.83 2.84
C THR A 6 10.69 -3.70 3.81
N LEU A 7 11.71 -2.93 4.24
CA LEU A 7 11.53 -1.76 5.09
C LEU A 7 10.64 -0.71 4.42
N SER A 8 10.83 -0.48 3.11
CA SER A 8 10.00 0.47 2.36
C SER A 8 8.52 0.07 2.36
N LYS A 9 8.21 -1.23 2.27
CA LYS A 9 6.83 -1.76 2.32
C LYS A 9 6.20 -1.54 3.69
N PHE A 10 6.95 -1.80 4.77
CA PHE A 10 6.47 -1.55 6.13
C PHE A 10 6.24 -0.06 6.40
N LEU A 11 7.12 0.81 5.88
CA LEU A 11 6.97 2.26 6.00
C LEU A 11 5.69 2.74 5.29
N LEU A 12 5.47 2.28 4.06
CA LEU A 12 4.26 2.60 3.29
C LEU A 12 2.98 2.10 3.98
N LEU A 13 3.02 0.90 4.55
CA LEU A 13 1.89 0.34 5.32
C LEU A 13 1.64 1.14 6.61
N GLY A 14 2.70 1.54 7.32
CA GLY A 14 2.59 2.42 8.48
C GLY A 14 1.97 3.77 8.13
N LEU A 15 2.38 4.36 7.01
CA LEU A 15 1.81 5.60 6.49
C LEU A 15 0.31 5.45 6.19
N LEU A 16 -0.08 4.36 5.55
CA LEU A 16 -1.48 4.05 5.23
C LEU A 16 -2.37 4.00 6.48
N ILE A 17 -1.89 3.34 7.54
CA ILE A 17 -2.61 3.20 8.81
C ILE A 17 -2.64 4.54 9.56
N ALA A 18 -1.53 5.27 9.57
CA ALA A 18 -1.39 6.52 10.31
C ALA A 18 -2.12 7.71 9.66
N PHE A 19 -2.27 7.71 8.33
CA PHE A 19 -2.82 8.83 7.57
C PHE A 19 -4.22 9.35 7.99
N PRO A 20 -5.22 8.52 8.31
CA PRO A 20 -6.55 9.03 8.67
C PRO A 20 -6.56 9.85 9.97
N PHE A 21 -5.60 9.66 10.88
CA PHE A 21 -5.54 10.36 12.17
C PHE A 21 -5.22 11.88 12.06
N PRO A 22 -4.14 12.32 11.39
CA PRO A 22 -3.87 13.74 11.20
C PRO A 22 -4.99 14.42 10.39
N LEU A 23 -5.59 13.72 9.42
CA LEU A 23 -6.71 14.23 8.65
C LEU A 23 -7.94 14.51 9.53
N LEU A 24 -8.28 13.59 10.44
CA LEU A 24 -9.35 13.78 11.44
C LEU A 24 -9.12 15.03 12.29
N LYS A 25 -7.88 15.24 12.75
CA LYS A 25 -7.50 16.39 13.59
C LYS A 25 -7.59 17.70 12.82
N ALA A 26 -7.07 17.74 11.59
CA ALA A 26 -7.06 18.92 10.73
C ALA A 26 -8.49 19.37 10.36
N LEU A 27 -9.36 18.44 9.97
CA LEU A 27 -10.74 18.74 9.59
C LEU A 27 -11.58 19.22 10.77
N ARG A 28 -11.33 18.73 11.99
CA ARG A 28 -12.07 19.13 13.18
C ARG A 28 -11.81 20.59 13.55
N LEU A 29 -10.60 21.08 13.27
CA LEU A 29 -10.21 22.47 13.53
C LEU A 29 -10.80 23.45 12.50
N ARG A 30 -11.16 23.00 11.29
CA ARG A 30 -11.59 23.88 10.18
C ARG A 30 -13.07 23.81 9.83
N VAL A 31 -13.75 22.68 10.07
CA VAL A 31 -15.07 22.42 9.50
C VAL A 31 -16.11 22.27 10.61
N GLY A 32 -17.25 22.95 10.48
CA GLY A 32 -18.37 22.83 11.42
C GLY A 32 -19.00 21.42 11.45
N ASN A 33 -19.69 21.08 12.54
CA ASN A 33 -20.14 19.72 12.86
C ASN A 33 -20.94 18.99 11.75
N LYS A 34 -21.73 19.70 10.94
CA LYS A 34 -22.62 19.07 9.92
C LYS A 34 -21.87 18.62 8.66
N ALA A 35 -20.86 19.37 8.21
CA ALA A 35 -20.08 19.03 7.01
C ALA A 35 -18.84 18.17 7.34
N TYR A 36 -18.46 18.09 8.61
CA TYR A 36 -17.26 17.38 9.07
C TYR A 36 -17.19 15.91 8.59
N LEU A 37 -18.28 15.16 8.71
CA LEU A 37 -18.32 13.74 8.31
C LEU A 37 -18.13 13.58 6.79
N LEU A 38 -18.86 14.37 6.00
CA LEU A 38 -18.83 14.27 4.54
C LEU A 38 -17.47 14.69 3.98
N SER A 39 -16.91 15.80 4.49
CA SER A 39 -15.57 16.26 4.11
C SER A 39 -14.50 15.24 4.50
N TYR A 40 -14.61 14.62 5.68
CA TYR A 40 -13.67 13.58 6.11
C TYR A 40 -13.68 12.37 5.17
N ILE A 41 -14.86 11.82 4.87
CA ILE A 41 -14.97 10.63 4.02
C ILE A 41 -14.43 10.91 2.62
N LEU A 42 -14.80 12.04 2.01
CA LEU A 42 -14.36 12.40 0.66
C LEU A 42 -12.84 12.59 0.56
N LEU A 43 -12.25 13.36 1.48
CA LEU A 43 -10.80 13.57 1.53
C LEU A 43 -10.06 12.26 1.83
N SER A 44 -10.56 11.47 2.79
CA SER A 44 -9.94 10.19 3.14
C SER A 44 -9.97 9.20 1.98
N LEU A 45 -11.09 9.11 1.26
CA LEU A 45 -11.21 8.24 0.09
C LEU A 45 -10.28 8.67 -1.05
N LEU A 46 -10.21 9.96 -1.34
CA LEU A 46 -9.33 10.48 -2.39
C LEU A 46 -7.87 10.17 -2.08
N PHE A 47 -7.43 10.48 -0.86
CA PHE A 47 -6.06 10.18 -0.43
C PHE A 47 -5.79 8.68 -0.35
N LEU A 48 -6.74 7.87 0.14
CA LEU A 48 -6.61 6.42 0.17
C LEU A 48 -6.41 5.86 -1.24
N GLY A 49 -7.17 6.36 -2.22
CA GLY A 49 -7.05 5.94 -3.61
C GLY A 49 -5.67 6.23 -4.18
N ILE A 50 -5.18 7.46 -4.02
CA ILE A 50 -3.83 7.86 -4.47
C ILE A 50 -2.76 7.01 -3.78
N LEU A 51 -2.87 6.83 -2.47
CA LEU A 51 -1.88 6.08 -1.70
C LEU A 51 -1.88 4.59 -2.06
N MET A 52 -3.04 3.97 -2.23
CA MET A 52 -3.14 2.57 -2.66
C MET A 52 -2.58 2.35 -4.06
N PHE A 53 -2.80 3.30 -4.96
CA PHE A 53 -2.21 3.27 -6.29
C PHE A 53 -0.68 3.32 -6.23
N LEU A 54 -0.11 4.27 -5.47
CA LEU A 54 1.33 4.39 -5.27
C LEU A 54 1.94 3.15 -4.62
N ILE A 55 1.27 2.58 -3.60
CA ILE A 55 1.72 1.36 -2.92
C ILE A 55 1.74 0.18 -3.89
N ALA A 56 0.69 -0.01 -4.69
CA ALA A 56 0.61 -1.10 -5.63
C ALA A 56 1.65 -0.97 -6.75
N TRP A 57 1.81 0.24 -7.30
CA TRP A 57 2.85 0.53 -8.30
C TRP A 57 4.25 0.29 -7.74
N TRP A 58 4.55 0.81 -6.54
CA TRP A 58 5.85 0.60 -5.90
C TRP A 58 6.11 -0.87 -5.57
N ALA A 59 5.09 -1.60 -5.12
CA ALA A 59 5.22 -3.01 -4.82
C ALA A 59 5.63 -3.83 -6.05
N ASP A 60 5.07 -3.50 -7.21
CA ASP A 60 5.39 -4.14 -8.49
C ASP A 60 6.81 -3.76 -8.98
N GLN A 61 7.11 -2.46 -9.02
CA GLN A 61 8.44 -1.96 -9.41
C GLN A 61 9.56 -2.51 -8.51
N SER A 62 9.31 -2.60 -7.18
CA SER A 62 10.29 -3.17 -6.24
C SER A 62 10.63 -4.63 -6.56
N GLN A 63 9.66 -5.41 -7.06
CA GLN A 63 9.89 -6.80 -7.44
C GLN A 63 10.69 -6.91 -8.74
N MET A 64 10.41 -6.04 -9.72
CA MET A 64 11.18 -5.99 -10.97
C MET A 64 12.65 -5.62 -10.73
N ILE A 65 12.89 -4.60 -9.90
CA ILE A 65 14.25 -4.19 -9.49
C ILE A 65 14.97 -5.34 -8.78
N LEU A 66 14.27 -6.06 -7.91
CA LEU A 66 14.86 -7.19 -7.20
C LEU A 66 15.20 -8.36 -8.13
N LEU A 67 14.32 -8.67 -9.10
CA LEU A 67 14.59 -9.69 -10.12
C LEU A 67 15.80 -9.31 -10.97
N SER A 68 15.89 -8.06 -11.42
CA SER A 68 17.03 -7.55 -12.18
C SER A 68 18.34 -7.62 -11.37
N HIS A 69 18.29 -7.30 -10.07
CA HIS A 69 19.44 -7.45 -9.17
C HIS A 69 19.93 -8.90 -9.07
N TYR A 70 19.05 -9.88 -9.19
CA TYR A 70 19.41 -11.30 -9.21
C TYR A 70 19.90 -11.79 -10.58
N GLY A 71 19.98 -10.93 -11.60
CA GLY A 71 20.38 -11.29 -12.96
C GLY A 71 19.26 -11.89 -13.81
N PHE A 72 18.00 -11.71 -13.40
CA PHE A 72 16.85 -12.10 -14.20
C PHE A 72 16.66 -11.12 -15.37
N ASP A 73 16.63 -11.65 -16.59
CA ASP A 73 16.39 -10.87 -17.81
C ASP A 73 14.88 -10.86 -18.13
N HIS A 74 14.27 -9.68 -18.11
CA HIS A 74 12.83 -9.52 -18.37
C HIS A 74 12.48 -9.58 -19.86
N ASP A 75 13.43 -9.26 -20.74
CA ASP A 75 13.23 -9.12 -22.19
C ASP A 75 13.57 -10.40 -22.97
N ALA A 76 14.20 -11.37 -22.30
CA ALA A 76 14.54 -12.67 -22.85
C ALA A 76 13.29 -13.46 -23.32
N MET A 77 13.41 -14.08 -24.49
CA MET A 77 12.30 -14.80 -25.16
C MET A 77 12.11 -16.23 -24.63
N SER A 78 13.12 -16.82 -24.01
CA SER A 78 13.05 -18.16 -23.42
C SER A 78 13.36 -18.16 -21.92
N ASP A 79 12.75 -19.09 -21.16
CA ASP A 79 13.06 -19.22 -19.72
C ASP A 79 14.54 -19.51 -19.46
N VAL A 80 15.19 -20.28 -20.33
CA VAL A 80 16.64 -20.57 -20.21
C VAL A 80 17.47 -19.29 -20.28
N GLU A 81 17.11 -18.36 -21.17
CA GLU A 81 17.77 -17.05 -21.27
C GLU A 81 17.43 -16.14 -20.08
N ARG A 82 16.18 -16.15 -19.62
CA ARG A 82 15.71 -15.34 -18.46
C ARG A 82 16.48 -15.64 -17.18
N PHE A 83 16.89 -16.89 -16.99
CA PHE A 83 17.63 -17.33 -15.81
C PHE A 83 19.15 -17.43 -16.03
N ARG A 84 19.67 -17.07 -17.21
CA ARG A 84 21.07 -17.33 -17.62
C ARG A 84 22.11 -16.72 -16.69
N HIS A 85 21.84 -15.54 -16.14
CA HIS A 85 22.77 -14.82 -15.24
C HIS A 85 22.40 -14.97 -13.76
N VAL A 86 21.40 -15.80 -13.44
CA VAL A 86 20.97 -16.03 -12.05
C VAL A 86 21.86 -17.08 -11.41
N ALA A 87 22.48 -16.72 -10.28
CA ALA A 87 23.29 -17.66 -9.50
C ALA A 87 22.45 -18.87 -9.03
N GLN A 88 23.02 -20.07 -9.08
CA GLN A 88 22.30 -21.32 -8.77
C GLN A 88 21.68 -21.33 -7.36
N GLU A 89 22.37 -20.72 -6.39
CA GLU A 89 21.88 -20.53 -5.00
C GLU A 89 20.60 -19.69 -4.91
N ASN A 90 20.38 -18.77 -5.86
CA ASN A 90 19.24 -17.85 -5.88
C ASN A 90 18.13 -18.33 -6.83
N MET A 91 18.33 -19.44 -7.53
CA MET A 91 17.44 -19.92 -8.59
C MET A 91 16.03 -20.22 -8.08
N GLU A 92 15.90 -20.88 -6.91
CA GLU A 92 14.60 -21.13 -6.28
C GLU A 92 13.92 -19.84 -5.84
N ARG A 93 14.70 -18.89 -5.32
CA ARG A 93 14.21 -17.59 -4.86
C ARG A 93 13.65 -16.78 -6.02
N VAL A 94 14.36 -16.68 -7.13
CA VAL A 94 13.93 -15.94 -8.34
C VAL A 94 12.68 -16.59 -8.96
N LYS A 95 12.62 -17.92 -9.06
CA LYS A 95 11.40 -18.62 -9.52
C LYS A 95 10.18 -18.30 -8.66
N SER A 96 10.36 -18.24 -7.33
CA SER A 96 9.28 -17.87 -6.42
C SER A 96 8.82 -16.41 -6.59
N LEU A 97 9.76 -15.49 -6.86
CA LEU A 97 9.49 -14.08 -7.12
C LEU A 97 8.77 -13.87 -8.46
N GLN A 98 9.23 -14.54 -9.52
CA GLN A 98 8.60 -14.52 -10.84
C GLN A 98 7.14 -15.01 -10.76
N ARG A 99 6.89 -16.13 -10.07
CA ARG A 99 5.53 -16.65 -9.89
C ARG A 99 4.60 -15.68 -9.17
N ARG A 100 5.12 -14.90 -8.20
CA ARG A 100 4.35 -13.86 -7.49
C ARG A 100 4.09 -12.62 -8.36
N SER A 101 5.00 -12.31 -9.28
CA SER A 101 4.91 -11.16 -10.18
C SER A 101 3.98 -11.40 -11.38
N LEU A 102 3.96 -12.61 -11.96
CA LEU A 102 3.12 -13.02 -13.10
C LEU A 102 1.61 -13.14 -12.80
N GLY A 103 1.17 -12.76 -11.59
CA GLY A 103 -0.24 -12.79 -11.22
C GLY A 103 -1.04 -11.58 -11.70
N ILE A 104 -2.11 -11.28 -10.97
CA ILE A 104 -2.95 -10.09 -11.18
C ILE A 104 -2.09 -8.82 -11.28
N GLY A 105 -2.30 -8.04 -12.35
CA GLY A 105 -1.59 -6.78 -12.57
C GLY A 105 -1.75 -5.80 -11.40
N TRP A 106 -0.74 -4.96 -11.20
CA TRP A 106 -0.71 -4.00 -10.09
C TRP A 106 -1.92 -3.04 -10.02
N PRO A 107 -2.56 -2.59 -11.13
CA PRO A 107 -3.73 -1.71 -11.02
C PRO A 107 -4.91 -2.42 -10.33
N LEU A 108 -5.11 -3.70 -10.64
CA LEU A 108 -6.18 -4.48 -10.05
C LEU A 108 -5.89 -4.80 -8.56
N LYS A 109 -4.62 -5.04 -8.21
CA LYS A 109 -4.20 -5.13 -6.79
C LYS A 109 -4.51 -3.84 -6.02
N ALA A 110 -4.31 -2.68 -6.64
CA ALA A 110 -4.66 -1.38 -6.04
C ALA A 110 -6.16 -1.26 -5.77
N MET A 111 -7.00 -1.65 -6.73
CA MET A 111 -8.48 -1.60 -6.60
C MET A 111 -8.98 -2.50 -5.46
N PHE A 112 -8.52 -3.75 -5.40
CA PHE A 112 -8.91 -4.65 -4.31
C PHE A 112 -8.46 -4.12 -2.96
N GLY A 113 -7.21 -3.66 -2.87
CA GLY A 113 -6.70 -3.07 -1.65
C GLY A 113 -7.52 -1.84 -1.22
N PHE A 114 -7.88 -0.96 -2.16
CA PHE A 114 -8.73 0.20 -1.88
C PHE A 114 -10.06 -0.21 -1.23
N VAL A 115 -10.79 -1.15 -1.83
CA VAL A 115 -12.09 -1.62 -1.32
C VAL A 115 -11.95 -2.22 0.08
N ILE A 116 -10.90 -3.01 0.32
CA ILE A 116 -10.63 -3.63 1.63
C ILE A 116 -10.35 -2.59 2.71
N PHE A 117 -9.75 -1.44 2.38
CA PHE A 117 -9.41 -0.39 3.34
C PHE A 117 -10.54 0.63 3.59
N ILE A 118 -11.63 0.61 2.82
CA ILE A 118 -12.78 1.50 3.07
C ILE A 118 -13.39 1.31 4.48
N PRO A 119 -13.68 0.08 4.95
CA PRO A 119 -14.23 -0.13 6.30
C PRO A 119 -13.34 0.44 7.41
N TYR A 120 -12.03 0.43 7.23
CA TYR A 120 -11.08 0.97 8.20
C TYR A 120 -11.28 2.47 8.44
N LEU A 121 -11.58 3.26 7.39
CA LEU A 121 -11.86 4.69 7.52
C LEU A 121 -13.07 4.97 8.42
N PHE A 122 -14.13 4.15 8.29
CA PHE A 122 -15.31 4.25 9.14
C PHE A 122 -14.99 3.92 10.59
N ILE A 123 -14.24 2.84 10.85
CA ILE A 123 -13.83 2.44 12.21
C ILE A 123 -13.06 3.58 12.89
N VAL A 124 -12.06 4.15 12.19
CA VAL A 124 -11.23 5.25 12.71
C VAL A 124 -12.09 6.47 13.08
N TYR A 125 -13.07 6.80 12.24
CA TYR A 125 -14.03 7.87 12.53
C TYR A 125 -14.88 7.58 13.77
N PHE A 126 -15.50 6.40 13.86
CA PHE A 126 -16.34 6.01 15.00
C PHE A 126 -15.56 5.98 16.32
N VAL A 127 -14.35 5.41 16.33
CA VAL A 127 -13.48 5.39 17.51
C VAL A 127 -13.15 6.82 17.95
N SER A 128 -12.85 7.72 17.01
CA SER A 128 -12.59 9.13 17.30
C SER A 128 -13.79 9.82 17.96
N LEU A 129 -15.02 9.52 17.52
CA LEU A 129 -16.24 10.03 18.14
C LEU A 129 -16.43 9.52 19.57
N LEU A 130 -16.19 8.23 19.81
CA LEU A 130 -16.30 7.63 21.14
C LEU A 130 -15.31 8.25 22.13
N ILE A 131 -14.05 8.40 21.73
CA ILE A 131 -13.00 9.03 22.57
C ILE A 131 -13.40 10.45 22.97
N ASN A 132 -13.92 11.26 22.02
CA ASN A 132 -14.35 12.62 22.36
C ASN A 132 -15.56 12.64 23.30
N ARG A 133 -16.51 11.72 23.13
CA ARG A 133 -17.68 11.64 24.01
C ARG A 133 -17.30 11.29 25.44
N ILE A 134 -16.27 10.45 25.62
CA ILE A 134 -15.73 10.13 26.95
C ILE A 134 -15.03 11.37 27.53
N LYS A 135 -14.15 12.01 26.76
CA LYS A 135 -13.40 13.20 27.20
C LYS A 135 -14.29 14.39 27.57
N ASN A 136 -15.44 14.56 26.92
CA ASN A 136 -16.38 15.64 27.21
C ASN A 136 -17.35 15.32 28.38
N LYS A 137 -17.31 14.09 28.92
CA LYS A 137 -18.12 13.68 30.09
C LYS A 137 -17.35 13.76 31.40
N GLU A 138 -16.02 13.81 31.33
CA GLU A 138 -15.12 14.18 32.45
C GLU A 138 -14.98 15.70 32.55
#